data_AF-A0ABC9GAZ8-F1
#
_entry.id   AF-A0ABC9GAZ8-F1
#
_cell.length_a   1.000
_cell.length_b   1.000
_cell.length_c   1.000
_cell.angle_alpha   90.00
_cell.angle_beta   90.00
_cell.angle_gamma   90.00
#
_symmetry.space_group_name_H-M   'P 1'
#
loop_
_entity.id
_entity.type
_entity.pdbx_description
1 polymer ?
#
loop_
_entity_poly.entity_id
_entity_poly.type
_entity_poly.pdbx_seq_one_letter_code
_entity_poly.pdbx_strand_id
1 'polypeptide(L)'
;MRALELIIEDAPCLEKLLHAEGFGLRLSVVVAPKLATLGCPSDSYGNTRILFGATEFQGLNTVSLTTVMRSVKILAVNLRIFDLDKFIGLMKCFPCLEKLYIKGRNSALPNFWRRKHRHLLKSLDICLKTVVLEYYWAISGQVQFASFFVMNARELEVLRLVVETDNNNDQFFAKQHRMLQMEKRASMGARLDFTTHRCHYYGLLPIKHVYDLTIADPFQCRC
;
A
#
# COMPACT_ATOMS: atom_id res chain seq x y z
N MET A 1 17.12 23.06 -7.88
CA MET A 1 16.10 22.52 -8.81
C MET A 1 14.74 23.04 -8.40
N ARG A 2 13.94 23.62 -9.30
CA ARG A 2 12.56 24.03 -9.01
C ARG A 2 11.71 22.77 -8.82
N ALA A 3 10.98 22.68 -7.71
CA ALA A 3 9.93 21.67 -7.56
C ALA A 3 8.80 22.04 -8.54
N LEU A 4 8.32 21.07 -9.31
CA LEU A 4 7.16 21.28 -10.17
C LEU A 4 5.92 21.11 -9.29
N GLU A 5 4.94 22.00 -9.36
CA GLU A 5 3.69 21.85 -8.60
C GLU A 5 2.54 21.62 -9.58
N LEU A 6 1.80 20.54 -9.36
CA LEU A 6 0.59 20.18 -10.08
C LEU A 6 -0.58 20.29 -9.11
N ILE A 7 -1.47 21.24 -9.36
CA ILE A 7 -2.68 21.45 -8.58
C ILE A 7 -3.89 21.02 -9.43
N ILE A 8 -4.65 20.07 -8.92
CA ILE A 8 -5.95 19.62 -9.42
C ILE A 8 -6.99 20.24 -8.50
N GLU A 9 -7.53 21.39 -8.89
CA GLU A 9 -8.45 22.14 -8.03
C GLU A 9 -9.88 21.57 -8.04
N ASP A 10 -10.50 21.46 -9.20
CA ASP A 10 -11.86 20.93 -9.34
C ASP A 10 -11.93 19.87 -10.45
N ALA A 11 -11.90 18.61 -10.02
CA ALA A 11 -11.92 17.45 -10.91
C ALA A 11 -13.01 16.45 -10.47
N PRO A 12 -14.30 16.79 -10.65
CA PRO A 12 -15.42 16.00 -10.14
C PRO A 12 -15.57 14.63 -10.83
N CYS A 13 -14.96 14.47 -12.00
CA CYS A 13 -14.96 13.24 -12.79
C CYS A 13 -13.64 12.45 -12.67
N LEU A 14 -12.65 12.92 -11.90
CA LEU A 14 -11.38 12.21 -11.77
C LEU A 14 -11.55 10.96 -10.91
N GLU A 15 -11.37 9.79 -11.52
CA GLU A 15 -11.53 8.50 -10.83
C GLU A 15 -10.20 7.84 -10.44
N LYS A 16 -9.14 8.09 -11.21
CA LYS A 16 -7.85 7.43 -11.05
C LYS A 16 -6.73 8.43 -11.23
N LEU A 17 -5.77 8.41 -10.31
CA LEU A 17 -4.62 9.29 -10.34
C LEU A 17 -3.36 8.47 -10.04
N LEU A 18 -2.51 8.31 -11.04
CA LEU A 18 -1.26 7.58 -10.91
C LEU A 18 -0.11 8.57 -11.06
N HIS A 19 0.68 8.72 -10.01
CA HIS A 19 1.82 9.63 -10.01
C HIS A 19 3.10 8.82 -10.27
N ALA A 20 3.71 9.03 -11.44
CA ALA A 20 4.94 8.36 -11.82
C ALA A 20 6.15 8.86 -11.02
N GLU A 21 6.98 7.93 -10.51
CA GLU A 21 8.28 8.26 -9.90
C GLU A 21 9.17 9.02 -10.89
N GLY A 22 9.78 10.13 -10.47
CA GLY A 22 10.96 10.64 -11.18
C GLY A 22 11.27 12.13 -11.12
N PHE A 23 10.34 13.00 -10.72
CA PHE A 23 10.59 14.44 -10.71
C PHE A 23 10.01 15.01 -9.42
N GLY A 24 10.69 15.97 -8.79
CA GLY A 24 10.27 16.61 -7.53
C GLY A 24 8.96 17.37 -7.68
N LEU A 25 7.88 16.63 -7.89
CA LEU A 25 6.55 17.10 -8.25
C LEU A 25 5.68 17.08 -7.01
N ARG A 26 5.17 18.24 -6.63
CA ARG A 26 4.17 18.41 -5.58
C ARG A 26 2.80 18.29 -6.23
N LEU A 27 1.98 17.35 -5.76
CA LEU A 27 0.66 17.07 -6.32
C LEU A 27 -0.39 17.51 -5.32
N SER A 28 -1.20 18.51 -5.63
CA SER A 28 -2.27 19.00 -4.76
C SER A 28 -3.63 18.70 -5.38
N VAL A 29 -4.49 17.91 -4.74
CA VAL A 29 -5.83 17.56 -5.25
C VAL A 29 -6.88 18.12 -4.30
N VAL A 30 -7.56 19.20 -4.68
CA VAL A 30 -8.47 19.93 -3.79
C VAL A 30 -9.85 19.28 -3.77
N VAL A 31 -10.50 19.15 -4.93
CA VAL A 31 -11.83 18.54 -5.06
C VAL A 31 -11.79 17.45 -6.13
N ALA A 32 -11.85 16.19 -5.70
CA ALA A 32 -11.95 15.02 -6.59
C ALA A 32 -12.82 13.92 -5.96
N PRO A 33 -14.14 14.14 -5.81
CA PRO A 33 -15.05 13.26 -5.07
C PRO A 33 -15.17 11.83 -5.64
N LYS A 34 -14.87 11.62 -6.92
CA LYS A 34 -14.90 10.30 -7.55
C LYS A 34 -13.55 9.57 -7.53
N LEU A 35 -12.51 10.16 -6.95
CA LEU A 35 -11.17 9.58 -6.96
C LEU A 35 -11.15 8.30 -6.15
N ALA A 36 -11.10 7.17 -6.84
CA ALA A 36 -11.17 5.83 -6.27
C ALA A 36 -9.82 5.11 -6.25
N THR A 37 -8.90 5.47 -7.17
CA THR A 37 -7.59 4.83 -7.29
C THR A 37 -6.47 5.85 -7.23
N LEU A 38 -5.49 5.60 -6.35
CA LEU A 38 -4.31 6.44 -6.19
C LEU A 38 -3.03 5.60 -6.29
N GLY A 39 -2.11 5.99 -7.17
CA GLY A 39 -0.74 5.49 -7.20
C GLY A 39 0.20 6.57 -6.70
N CYS A 40 0.82 6.37 -5.53
CA CYS A 40 1.66 7.35 -4.86
C CYS A 40 3.16 7.02 -5.05
N PRO A 41 4.00 8.01 -5.36
CA PRO A 41 5.44 7.82 -5.48
C PRO A 41 6.08 7.72 -4.09
N SER A 42 6.89 6.69 -3.95
CA SER A 42 8.14 6.64 -3.18
C SER A 42 8.37 7.64 -2.03
N ASP A 43 8.57 7.11 -0.82
CA ASP A 43 9.31 7.75 0.31
C ASP A 43 10.83 7.89 0.02
N SER A 44 11.24 7.70 -1.24
CA SER A 44 12.63 7.56 -1.68
C SER A 44 13.18 8.77 -2.43
N TYR A 45 13.77 9.72 -1.72
CA TYR A 45 14.40 10.96 -2.21
C TYR A 45 13.40 12.11 -2.24
N GLY A 46 13.73 13.16 -1.48
CA GLY A 46 12.80 14.18 -1.07
C GLY A 46 12.04 14.88 -2.19
N ASN A 47 10.93 15.48 -1.77
CA ASN A 47 10.10 16.48 -2.44
C ASN A 47 8.78 16.04 -3.07
N THR A 48 8.41 14.75 -3.09
CA THR A 48 7.00 14.45 -3.37
C THR A 48 6.16 14.74 -2.15
N ARG A 49 5.41 15.85 -2.23
CA ARG A 49 4.34 16.17 -1.30
C ARG A 49 3.05 15.97 -2.05
N ILE A 50 2.18 15.14 -1.52
CA ILE A 50 0.81 15.09 -2.01
C ILE A 50 0.00 15.96 -1.06
N LEU A 51 -0.74 16.92 -1.57
CA LEU A 51 -1.70 17.71 -0.82
C LEU A 51 -3.08 17.22 -1.25
N PHE A 52 -3.99 17.02 -0.31
CA PHE A 52 -5.40 16.78 -0.64
C PHE A 52 -6.24 17.85 0.06
N GLY A 53 -6.85 18.76 -0.69
CA GLY A 53 -7.47 19.96 -0.12
C GLY A 53 -6.44 20.84 0.60
N ALA A 54 -6.78 21.28 1.81
CA ALA A 54 -5.89 22.07 2.68
C ALA A 54 -4.88 21.22 3.48
N THR A 55 -4.82 19.90 3.25
CA THR A 55 -3.98 18.97 4.00
C THR A 55 -2.65 18.71 3.29
N GLU A 56 -1.53 19.03 3.94
CA GLU A 56 -0.18 18.70 3.48
C GLU A 56 0.25 17.30 3.91
N PHE A 57 0.62 16.46 2.93
CA PHE A 57 1.37 15.25 3.19
C PHE A 57 2.85 15.52 2.90
N GLN A 58 3.67 15.48 3.94
CA GLN A 58 5.12 15.35 3.78
C GLN A 58 5.48 13.87 3.92
N GLY A 59 5.36 13.11 2.82
CA GLY A 59 5.46 11.66 2.86
C GLY A 59 4.19 11.02 3.44
N LEU A 60 4.29 10.29 4.56
CA LEU A 60 3.23 9.42 5.12
C LEU A 60 2.66 9.86 6.48
N ASN A 61 2.88 11.12 6.88
CA ASN A 61 2.35 11.71 8.11
C ASN A 61 1.33 12.82 7.78
N THR A 62 0.17 12.84 8.44
CA THR A 62 -1.00 13.61 7.96
C THR A 62 -1.87 14.26 9.05
N VAL A 63 -2.48 15.42 8.73
CA VAL A 63 -3.53 16.15 9.50
C VAL A 63 -4.70 16.53 8.55
N SER A 64 -5.95 16.22 8.93
CA SER A 64 -7.14 15.85 8.11
C SER A 64 -7.88 16.84 7.16
N LEU A 65 -8.57 16.29 6.14
CA LEU A 65 -9.94 16.58 5.63
C LEU A 65 -10.57 15.29 5.01
N THR A 66 -11.89 15.12 5.04
CA THR A 66 -12.56 13.79 5.10
C THR A 66 -13.18 13.21 3.81
N THR A 67 -13.44 13.99 2.76
CA THR A 67 -14.28 13.51 1.63
C THR A 67 -13.51 12.76 0.55
N VAL A 68 -12.46 13.36 -0.05
CA VAL A 68 -11.61 12.71 -1.08
C VAL A 68 -10.92 11.45 -0.54
N MET A 69 -10.65 11.45 0.76
CA MET A 69 -10.05 10.36 1.52
C MET A 69 -10.91 9.10 1.59
N ARG A 70 -12.24 9.26 1.64
CA ARG A 70 -13.20 8.15 1.71
C ARG A 70 -13.52 7.55 0.34
N SER A 71 -13.33 8.29 -0.75
CA SER A 71 -13.59 7.76 -2.09
C SER A 71 -12.49 6.81 -2.55
N VAL A 72 -11.25 6.98 -2.07
CA VAL A 72 -10.11 6.12 -2.44
C VAL A 72 -10.25 4.73 -1.83
N LYS A 73 -10.36 3.74 -2.72
CA LYS A 73 -10.47 2.32 -2.40
C LYS A 73 -9.24 1.51 -2.78
N ILE A 74 -8.46 1.99 -3.74
CA ILE A 74 -7.26 1.32 -4.26
C ILE A 74 -6.07 2.26 -4.09
N LEU A 75 -5.04 1.79 -3.38
CA LEU A 75 -3.83 2.56 -3.13
C LEU A 75 -2.60 1.72 -3.48
N ALA A 76 -1.70 2.29 -4.27
CA ALA A 76 -0.35 1.77 -4.46
C ALA A 76 0.68 2.73 -3.87
N VAL A 77 1.62 2.21 -3.08
CA VAL A 77 2.67 2.99 -2.41
C VAL A 77 4.03 2.30 -2.54
N ASN A 78 5.08 3.10 -2.71
CA ASN A 78 6.45 2.65 -2.57
C ASN A 78 7.02 3.11 -1.22
N LEU A 79 7.27 2.16 -0.34
CA LEU A 79 7.85 2.37 0.98
C LEU A 79 9.32 1.99 0.95
N ARG A 80 10.21 2.92 1.31
CA ARG A 80 11.62 2.56 1.56
C ARG A 80 11.74 1.50 2.65
N ILE A 81 10.90 1.61 3.68
CA ILE A 81 10.93 0.80 4.89
C ILE A 81 9.50 0.37 5.25
N PHE A 82 9.30 -0.91 5.57
CA PHE A 82 8.04 -1.40 6.15
C PHE A 82 7.85 -0.91 7.59
N ASP A 83 7.34 0.31 7.71
CA ASP A 83 7.02 1.00 8.96
C ASP A 83 5.49 1.03 9.16
N LEU A 84 5.02 0.41 10.24
CA LEU A 84 3.60 0.34 10.54
C LEU A 84 3.05 1.66 11.09
N ASP A 85 3.86 2.52 11.73
CA ASP A 85 3.40 3.85 12.15
C ASP A 85 2.94 4.64 10.92
N LYS A 86 3.77 4.63 9.87
CA LYS A 86 3.45 5.25 8.58
C LYS A 86 2.22 4.61 7.94
N PHE A 87 2.10 3.29 8.04
CA PHE A 87 0.92 2.58 7.54
C PHE A 87 -0.36 2.92 8.33
N ILE A 88 -0.29 3.05 9.65
CA ILE A 88 -1.43 3.47 10.47
C ILE A 88 -1.84 4.90 10.09
N GLY A 89 -0.88 5.77 9.79
CA GLY A 89 -1.14 7.08 9.19
C GLY A 89 -1.94 6.98 7.90
N LEU A 90 -1.51 6.12 6.97
CA LEU A 90 -2.23 5.84 5.72
C LEU A 90 -3.66 5.36 5.96
N MET A 91 -3.88 4.40 6.87
CA MET A 91 -5.22 3.89 7.15
C MET A 91 -6.15 4.94 7.75
N LYS A 92 -5.62 5.87 8.55
CA LYS A 92 -6.39 7.01 9.05
C LYS A 92 -6.78 7.97 7.92
N CYS A 93 -5.92 8.09 6.91
CA CYS A 93 -6.19 8.91 5.73
C CYS A 93 -7.16 8.23 4.77
N PHE A 94 -7.09 6.93 4.59
CA PHE A 94 -7.93 6.20 3.63
C PHE A 94 -8.81 5.20 4.36
N PRO A 95 -9.86 5.68 5.07
CA PRO A 95 -10.67 4.83 5.93
C PRO A 95 -11.48 3.77 5.17
N CYS A 96 -11.70 3.95 3.87
CA CYS A 96 -12.46 3.02 3.01
C CYS A 96 -11.55 2.22 2.06
N LEU A 97 -10.26 2.08 2.43
CA LEU A 97 -9.30 1.40 1.58
C LEU A 97 -9.57 -0.10 1.52
N GLU A 98 -9.82 -0.63 0.32
CA GLU A 98 -10.13 -2.04 0.07
C GLU A 98 -8.90 -2.79 -0.48
N LYS A 99 -8.05 -2.13 -1.27
CA LYS A 99 -6.89 -2.74 -1.91
C LYS A 99 -5.62 -1.92 -1.69
N LEU A 100 -4.57 -2.60 -1.29
CA LEU A 100 -3.28 -1.99 -0.99
C LEU A 100 -2.15 -2.73 -1.69
N TYR A 101 -1.39 -2.00 -2.50
CA TYR A 101 -0.20 -2.47 -3.17
C TYR A 101 1.02 -1.78 -2.58
N ILE A 102 1.97 -2.57 -2.08
CA ILE A 102 3.15 -2.04 -1.41
C ILE A 102 4.38 -2.61 -2.06
N LYS A 103 5.28 -1.72 -2.45
CA LYS A 103 6.64 -2.07 -2.80
C LYS A 103 7.59 -1.55 -1.75
N GLY A 104 8.46 -2.42 -1.24
CA GLY A 104 9.51 -2.01 -0.32
C GLY A 104 10.60 -3.04 -0.23
N ARG A 105 11.86 -2.58 -0.17
CA ARG A 105 13.04 -3.46 -0.12
C ARG A 105 13.54 -3.73 1.29
N ASN A 106 13.38 -2.76 2.20
CA ASN A 106 14.01 -2.84 3.52
C ASN A 106 12.98 -3.03 4.63
N SER A 107 13.32 -3.83 5.62
CA SER A 107 12.60 -3.90 6.89
C SER A 107 12.96 -2.72 7.78
N ALA A 108 12.00 -2.23 8.57
CA ALA A 108 12.32 -1.47 9.77
C ALA A 108 13.05 -2.37 10.79
N LEU A 109 13.64 -1.74 11.81
CA LEU A 109 14.09 -2.41 13.04
C LEU A 109 12.96 -3.29 13.64
N PRO A 110 13.25 -4.21 14.58
CA PRO A 110 12.25 -5.10 15.16
C PRO A 110 11.01 -4.32 15.60
N ASN A 111 9.91 -4.72 15.01
CA ASN A 111 8.71 -3.93 14.91
C ASN A 111 7.81 -4.28 16.11
N PHE A 112 7.96 -3.57 17.23
CA PHE A 112 7.23 -3.83 18.49
C PHE A 112 5.74 -3.40 18.47
N TRP A 113 5.10 -3.46 17.31
CA TRP A 113 3.77 -2.92 17.04
C TRP A 113 2.69 -3.40 17.99
N ARG A 114 2.75 -4.68 18.41
CA ARG A 114 1.77 -5.25 19.35
C ARG A 114 1.69 -4.50 20.67
N ARG A 115 2.83 -3.98 21.15
CA ARG A 115 2.89 -3.18 22.39
C ARG A 115 2.54 -1.73 22.10
N LYS A 116 3.14 -1.16 21.06
CA LYS A 116 3.02 0.27 20.72
C LYS A 116 1.61 0.68 20.26
N HIS A 117 0.89 -0.19 19.53
CA HIS A 117 -0.40 0.14 18.90
C HIS A 117 -1.60 -0.62 19.46
N ARG A 118 -1.47 -1.24 20.63
CA ARG A 118 -2.52 -2.09 21.21
C ARG A 118 -3.89 -1.42 21.29
N HIS A 119 -3.92 -0.12 21.60
CA HIS A 119 -5.15 0.66 21.71
C HIS A 119 -5.70 1.07 20.33
N LEU A 120 -4.82 1.44 19.40
CA LEU A 120 -5.19 1.81 18.03
C LEU A 120 -5.79 0.62 17.26
N LEU A 121 -5.30 -0.59 17.51
CA LEU A 121 -5.81 -1.82 16.92
C LEU A 121 -7.27 -2.13 17.27
N LYS A 122 -7.77 -1.63 18.41
CA LYS A 122 -9.18 -1.82 18.80
C LYS A 122 -10.13 -0.84 18.10
N SER A 123 -9.62 0.31 17.65
CA SER A 123 -10.42 1.39 17.08
C SER A 123 -10.27 1.55 15.57
N LEU A 124 -9.21 0.99 14.97
CA LEU A 124 -9.03 0.96 13.52
C LEU A 124 -9.90 -0.14 12.92
N ASP A 125 -10.91 0.27 12.17
CA ASP A 125 -11.62 -0.64 11.27
C ASP A 125 -10.81 -0.79 9.97
N ILE A 126 -10.29 -1.98 9.72
CA ILE A 126 -9.43 -2.26 8.56
C ILE A 126 -10.27 -3.02 7.53
N CYS A 127 -10.87 -2.26 6.61
CA CYS A 127 -11.70 -2.76 5.49
C CYS A 127 -10.88 -3.33 4.31
N LEU A 128 -9.60 -3.62 4.52
CA LEU A 128 -8.73 -4.15 3.47
C LEU A 128 -9.12 -5.57 3.11
N LYS A 129 -9.41 -5.78 1.82
CA LYS A 129 -9.69 -7.09 1.20
C LYS A 129 -8.47 -7.67 0.51
N THR A 130 -7.63 -6.82 -0.09
CA THR A 130 -6.44 -7.27 -0.80
C THR A 130 -5.21 -6.50 -0.36
N VAL A 131 -4.16 -7.22 0.01
CA VAL A 131 -2.83 -6.65 0.29
C VAL A 131 -1.80 -7.36 -0.57
N VAL A 132 -1.02 -6.61 -1.34
CA VAL A 132 0.06 -7.13 -2.17
C VAL A 132 1.38 -6.55 -1.70
N LEU A 133 2.32 -7.41 -1.31
CA LEU A 133 3.67 -7.03 -0.92
C LEU A 133 4.66 -7.47 -2.00
N GLU A 134 5.24 -6.49 -2.70
CA GLU A 134 6.31 -6.71 -3.67
C GLU A 134 7.69 -6.82 -3.00
N TYR A 135 8.60 -7.57 -3.61
CA TYR A 135 9.96 -7.84 -3.11
C TYR A 135 9.98 -8.49 -1.73
N TYR A 136 9.12 -9.48 -1.52
CA TYR A 136 9.06 -10.24 -0.29
C TYR A 136 10.23 -11.23 -0.20
N TRP A 137 11.17 -10.97 0.70
CA TRP A 137 12.35 -11.80 0.99
C TRP A 137 12.21 -12.58 2.31
N ALA A 138 11.01 -12.60 2.90
CA ALA A 138 10.74 -13.26 4.18
C ALA A 138 11.65 -12.82 5.34
N ILE A 139 12.18 -11.59 5.28
CA ILE A 139 12.91 -11.00 6.40
C ILE A 139 11.94 -10.69 7.55
N SER A 140 12.44 -10.75 8.78
CA SER A 140 11.62 -10.64 10.00
C SER A 140 10.66 -9.43 10.00
N GLY A 141 11.12 -8.25 9.54
CA GLY A 141 10.26 -7.07 9.48
C GLY A 141 9.12 -7.18 8.46
N GLN A 142 9.35 -7.79 7.29
CA GLN A 142 8.30 -8.05 6.29
C GLN A 142 7.28 -9.05 6.79
N VAL A 143 7.73 -10.15 7.43
CA VAL A 143 6.85 -11.13 8.06
C VAL A 143 5.99 -10.46 9.12
N GLN A 144 6.58 -9.67 10.01
CA GLN A 144 5.84 -8.96 11.06
C GLN A 144 4.83 -7.98 10.48
N PHE A 145 5.23 -7.23 9.46
CA PHE A 145 4.35 -6.29 8.76
C PHE A 145 3.19 -7.01 8.06
N ALA A 146 3.44 -8.10 7.35
CA ALA A 146 2.41 -8.92 6.72
C ALA A 146 1.46 -9.55 7.75
N SER A 147 2.01 -10.08 8.86
CA SER A 147 1.24 -10.70 9.93
C SER A 147 0.27 -9.72 10.60
N PHE A 148 0.55 -8.41 10.57
CA PHE A 148 -0.36 -7.40 11.06
C PHE A 148 -1.69 -7.45 10.30
N PHE A 149 -1.67 -7.56 8.97
CA PHE A 149 -2.89 -7.62 8.17
C PHE A 149 -3.65 -8.90 8.44
N VAL A 150 -2.94 -10.04 8.43
CA VAL A 150 -3.52 -11.36 8.73
C VAL A 150 -4.31 -11.33 10.04
N MET A 151 -3.75 -10.69 11.08
CA MET A 151 -4.35 -10.69 12.42
C MET A 151 -5.38 -9.60 12.70
N ASN A 152 -5.49 -8.56 11.86
CA ASN A 152 -6.31 -7.39 12.18
C ASN A 152 -7.31 -7.01 11.07
N ALA A 153 -7.07 -7.37 9.81
CA ALA A 153 -7.98 -7.08 8.71
C ALA A 153 -9.08 -8.15 8.65
N ARG A 154 -10.30 -7.77 9.04
CA ARG A 154 -11.45 -8.68 9.16
C ARG A 154 -12.10 -9.02 7.83
N GLU A 155 -11.91 -8.18 6.82
CA GLU A 155 -12.40 -8.39 5.46
C GLU A 155 -11.32 -8.90 4.52
N LEU A 156 -10.12 -9.26 5.03
CA LEU A 156 -9.02 -9.69 4.18
C LEU A 156 -9.40 -10.96 3.42
N GLU A 157 -9.40 -10.90 2.10
CA GLU A 157 -9.66 -12.02 1.21
C GLU A 157 -8.34 -12.61 0.72
N VAL A 158 -7.37 -11.75 0.37
CA VAL A 158 -6.09 -12.18 -0.20
C VAL A 158 -4.94 -11.35 0.37
N LEU A 159 -3.93 -12.04 0.92
CA LEU A 159 -2.60 -11.52 1.12
C LEU A 159 -1.68 -12.14 0.06
N ARG A 160 -1.16 -11.34 -0.85
CA ARG A 160 -0.25 -11.78 -1.91
C ARG A 160 1.17 -11.34 -1.62
N LEU A 161 2.10 -12.29 -1.64
CA LEU A 161 3.52 -12.06 -1.46
C LEU A 161 4.24 -12.32 -2.78
N VAL A 162 4.80 -11.26 -3.37
CA VAL A 162 5.61 -11.37 -4.57
C VAL A 162 7.04 -11.66 -4.18
N VAL A 163 7.48 -12.88 -4.44
CA VAL A 163 8.77 -13.44 -4.03
C VAL A 163 9.75 -13.42 -5.21
N GLU A 164 11.00 -13.06 -4.94
CA GLU A 164 12.09 -13.17 -5.91
C GLU A 164 12.49 -14.65 -5.98
N THR A 165 12.44 -15.22 -7.19
CA THR A 165 12.85 -16.59 -7.50
C THR A 165 14.33 -16.70 -7.13
N ASP A 166 14.72 -17.59 -6.21
CA ASP A 166 15.21 -18.91 -6.62
C ASP A 166 15.03 -20.03 -5.56
N ASN A 167 14.32 -19.79 -4.44
CA ASN A 167 14.15 -20.78 -3.36
C ASN A 167 12.72 -20.91 -2.80
N ASN A 168 11.70 -20.67 -3.64
CA ASN A 168 10.29 -20.74 -3.26
C ASN A 168 9.74 -22.16 -3.41
N ASN A 169 10.11 -23.05 -2.49
CA ASN A 169 9.61 -24.43 -2.42
C ASN A 169 8.46 -24.58 -1.40
N ASP A 170 7.83 -25.75 -1.36
CA ASP A 170 6.72 -26.03 -0.44
C ASP A 170 7.12 -25.83 1.03
N GLN A 171 8.38 -26.11 1.39
CA GLN A 171 8.90 -25.88 2.73
C GLN A 171 8.93 -24.38 3.08
N PHE A 172 9.31 -23.53 2.13
CA PHE A 172 9.27 -22.08 2.29
C PHE A 172 7.82 -21.60 2.48
N PHE A 173 6.88 -22.05 1.66
CA PHE A 173 5.47 -21.66 1.78
C PHE A 173 4.86 -22.12 3.10
N ALA A 174 5.11 -23.35 3.52
CA ALA A 174 4.66 -23.87 4.82
C ALA A 174 5.27 -23.08 5.99
N LYS A 175 6.55 -22.71 5.89
CA LYS A 175 7.22 -21.86 6.87
C LYS A 175 6.56 -20.47 6.94
N GLN A 176 6.29 -19.83 5.80
CA GLN A 176 5.63 -18.53 5.78
C GLN A 176 4.19 -18.60 6.33
N HIS A 177 3.44 -19.63 5.97
CA HIS A 177 2.09 -19.85 6.52
C HIS A 177 2.10 -19.90 8.06
N ARG A 178 3.08 -20.60 8.66
CA ARG A 178 3.29 -20.64 10.12
C ARG A 178 3.73 -19.30 10.68
N MET A 179 4.73 -18.66 10.07
CA MET A 179 5.30 -17.40 10.55
C MET A 179 4.30 -16.23 10.52
N LEU A 180 3.43 -16.20 9.50
CA LEU A 180 2.35 -15.22 9.38
C LEU A 180 1.16 -15.55 10.29
N GLN A 181 1.17 -16.71 10.94
CA GLN A 181 0.09 -17.18 11.81
C GLN A 181 -1.26 -17.21 11.09
N MET A 182 -1.29 -17.73 9.86
CA MET A 182 -2.50 -17.79 9.04
C MET A 182 -3.66 -18.54 9.71
N GLU A 183 -3.38 -19.45 10.65
CA GLU A 183 -4.41 -20.13 11.45
C GLU A 183 -5.14 -19.20 12.44
N LYS A 184 -4.50 -18.07 12.81
CA LYS A 184 -5.05 -17.06 13.74
C LYS A 184 -5.53 -15.80 13.00
N ARG A 185 -5.83 -15.94 11.71
CA ARG A 185 -6.27 -14.84 10.86
C ARG A 185 -7.61 -14.27 11.34
N ALA A 186 -7.76 -12.95 11.25
CA ALA A 186 -9.01 -12.26 11.61
C ALA A 186 -10.14 -12.57 10.63
N SER A 187 -9.81 -12.67 9.34
CA SER A 187 -10.74 -13.09 8.29
C SER A 187 -10.58 -14.58 8.01
N MET A 188 -11.60 -15.39 8.30
CA MET A 188 -11.58 -16.84 8.06
C MET A 188 -11.39 -17.19 6.58
N GLY A 189 -11.85 -16.34 5.68
CA GLY A 189 -11.72 -16.51 4.24
C GLY A 189 -10.37 -16.10 3.66
N ALA A 190 -9.50 -15.45 4.44
CA ALA A 190 -8.25 -14.91 3.91
C ALA A 190 -7.32 -16.01 3.38
N ARG A 191 -6.87 -15.84 2.14
CA ARG A 191 -5.91 -16.71 1.45
C ARG A 191 -4.53 -16.07 1.44
N LEU A 192 -3.51 -16.93 1.45
CA LEU A 192 -2.12 -16.53 1.29
C LEU A 192 -1.65 -16.99 -0.08
N ASP A 193 -1.43 -16.03 -0.97
CA ASP A 193 -0.98 -16.27 -2.33
C ASP A 193 0.51 -15.93 -2.45
N PHE A 194 1.24 -16.75 -3.21
CA PHE A 194 2.62 -16.47 -3.60
C PHE A 194 2.69 -16.33 -5.11
N THR A 195 3.34 -15.27 -5.57
CA THR A 195 3.58 -15.03 -6.99
C THR A 195 5.05 -14.71 -7.20
N THR A 196 5.59 -15.10 -8.35
CA THR A 196 6.98 -14.76 -8.71
C THR A 196 6.98 -13.64 -9.73
N HIS A 197 8.10 -12.90 -9.83
CA HIS A 197 8.28 -11.80 -10.79
C HIS A 197 8.29 -12.24 -12.27
N ARG A 198 7.79 -13.44 -12.64
CA ARG A 198 7.72 -13.88 -14.05
C ARG A 198 6.91 -12.93 -14.95
N CYS A 199 6.09 -12.05 -14.37
CA CYS A 199 5.36 -11.00 -15.08
C CYS A 199 5.96 -9.58 -14.95
N HIS A 200 7.18 -9.46 -14.40
CA HIS A 200 7.87 -8.18 -14.20
C HIS A 200 9.30 -8.27 -14.72
N TYR A 201 9.46 -8.48 -16.04
CA TYR A 201 10.67 -8.01 -16.70
C TYR A 201 10.74 -6.51 -16.46
N TYR A 202 11.79 -6.09 -15.74
CA TYR A 202 12.04 -4.75 -15.22
C TYR A 202 11.19 -4.40 -14.00
N GLY A 203 11.90 -4.42 -12.86
CA GLY A 203 11.36 -3.95 -11.60
C GLY A 203 10.89 -2.51 -11.64
N LEU A 204 10.33 -2.13 -10.49
CA LEU A 204 9.63 -0.89 -10.20
C LEU A 204 8.12 -1.02 -10.49
N LEU A 205 7.29 -0.98 -9.43
CA LEU A 205 5.85 -0.67 -9.45
C LEU A 205 5.48 -0.02 -10.79
N PRO A 206 4.67 -0.68 -11.63
CA PRO A 206 4.54 -0.26 -13.01
C PRO A 206 3.63 0.97 -13.11
N ILE A 207 3.89 2.08 -12.43
CA ILE A 207 3.29 3.36 -12.87
C ILE A 207 3.84 3.72 -14.27
N LYS A 208 4.99 3.16 -14.66
CA LYS A 208 5.50 3.19 -16.05
C LYS A 208 4.81 2.21 -17.00
N HIS A 209 4.06 1.21 -16.51
CA HIS A 209 3.38 0.20 -17.34
C HIS A 209 1.89 0.03 -17.07
N VAL A 210 1.25 0.89 -16.25
CA VAL A 210 -0.20 1.06 -16.33
C VAL A 210 -0.49 1.83 -17.62
N TYR A 211 -0.57 1.09 -18.73
CA TYR A 211 -0.94 1.67 -20.02
C TYR A 211 -2.46 1.81 -20.16
N ASP A 212 -3.23 1.15 -19.29
CA ASP A 212 -4.67 1.05 -19.41
C ASP A 212 -5.40 1.44 -18.11
N LEU A 213 -5.80 2.70 -18.05
CA LEU A 213 -6.65 3.24 -16.98
C LEU A 213 -8.13 2.89 -17.16
N THR A 214 -8.52 2.18 -18.23
CA THR A 214 -9.89 1.68 -18.38
C THR A 214 -10.16 0.49 -17.45
N ILE A 215 -9.11 -0.23 -17.03
CA ILE A 215 -9.20 -1.35 -16.10
C ILE A 215 -9.56 -0.85 -14.69
N ALA A 216 -10.54 -1.50 -14.04
CA ALA A 216 -11.01 -1.14 -12.70
C ALA A 216 -9.89 -1.09 -11.65
N ASP A 217 -8.99 -2.09 -11.64
CA ASP A 217 -7.80 -2.13 -10.80
C ASP A 217 -6.53 -2.11 -11.68
N PRO A 218 -5.92 -0.94 -11.91
CA PRO A 218 -4.78 -0.81 -12.81
C PRO A 218 -3.51 -1.51 -12.31
N PHE A 219 -3.48 -1.96 -11.05
CA PHE A 219 -2.32 -2.62 -10.45
C PHE A 219 -2.44 -4.15 -10.46
N GLN A 220 -3.62 -4.69 -10.82
CA GLN A 220 -3.83 -6.13 -10.85
C GLN A 220 -3.06 -6.78 -12.01
N CYS A 221 -2.17 -7.72 -11.68
CA CYS A 221 -1.53 -8.57 -12.68
C CYS A 221 -2.55 -9.53 -13.32
N ARG A 222 -2.54 -9.65 -14.65
CA ARG A 222 -3.49 -10.47 -15.45
C ARG A 222 -2.85 -11.66 -16.16
N CYS A 223 -1.60 -11.96 -15.84
CA CYS A 223 -1.08 -13.31 -15.98
C CYS A 223 -1.58 -14.15 -14.77
#